data_AF-A0A7W8T2S7-F1
#
_entry.id   AF-A0A7W8T2S7-F1
#
_cell.length_a   1.000
_cell.length_b   1.000
_cell.length_c   1.000
_cell.angle_alpha   90.00
_cell.angle_beta   90.00
_cell.angle_gamma   90.00
#
_symmetry.space_group_name_H-M   'P 1'
#
loop_
_entity.id
_entity.type
_entity.pdbx_description
1 polymer ?
#
loop_
_entity_poly.entity_id
_entity_poly.type
_entity_poly.pdbx_seq_one_letter_code
_entity_poly.pdbx_strand_id
1 'polypeptide(L)' 'MLLNELEQAAAAAGRVAPSHDYLKKTLTARVYDVARETELERAPNLSARLR' A
#
# COMPACT_ATOMS: atom_id res chain seq x y z
N MET A 1 34.53 1.79 3.12
CA MET A 1 33.67 1.31 2.01
C MET A 1 32.71 0.21 2.47
N LEU A 2 33.21 -0.89 3.07
CA LEU A 2 32.35 -2.00 3.55
C LEU A 2 31.38 -1.66 4.69
N LEU A 3 31.73 -0.71 5.56
CA LEU A 3 30.85 -0.25 6.65
C LEU A 3 29.62 0.52 6.13
N ASN A 4 29.79 1.32 5.07
CA ASN A 4 28.72 2.09 4.44
C ASN A 4 27.73 1.17 3.70
N GLU A 5 28.21 0.07 3.11
CA GLU A 5 27.38 -0.93 2.43
C GLU A 5 26.46 -1.66 3.42
N LEU A 6 26.98 -2.03 4.60
CA LEU A 6 26.20 -2.69 5.66
C LEU A 6 25.17 -1.73 6.30
N GLU A 7 25.54 -0.47 6.49
CA GLU A 7 24.65 0.57 7.01
C GLU A 7 23.53 0.92 6.00
N GLN A 8 23.84 0.95 4.70
CA GLN A 8 22.86 1.13 3.62
C GLN A 8 21.93 -0.08 3.47
N ALA A 9 22.41 -1.30 3.69
CA ALA A 9 21.58 -2.51 3.69
C ALA A 9 20.58 -2.51 4.87
N ALA A 10 21.01 -2.06 6.06
CA ALA A 10 20.14 -1.90 7.22
C ALA A 10 19.10 -0.77 7.02
N ALA A 11 19.51 0.35 6.43
CA ALA A 11 18.60 1.45 6.07
C ALA A 11 17.60 1.04 4.97
N ALA A 12 17.99 0.18 4.03
CA ALA A 12 17.09 -0.41 3.03
C ALA A 12 16.11 -1.41 3.67
N ALA A 13 16.55 -2.23 4.62
CA ALA A 13 15.67 -3.12 5.38
C ALA A 13 14.62 -2.35 6.20
N GLY A 14 14.98 -1.18 6.76
CA GLY A 14 14.05 -0.25 7.41
C GLY A 14 13.00 0.37 6.46
N ARG A 15 13.24 0.37 5.15
CA ARG A 15 12.27 0.80 4.12
C ARG A 15 11.35 -0.31 3.63
N VAL A 16 11.69 -1.59 3.86
CA VAL A 16 10.87 -2.76 3.48
C VAL A 16 9.95 -3.19 4.63
N ALA A 17 10.35 -2.96 5.89
CA ALA A 17 9.55 -3.23 7.08
C ALA A 17 8.20 -2.47 7.21
N PRO A 18 7.97 -1.26 6.66
CA PRO A 18 6.68 -0.57 6.82
C PRO A 18 5.55 -1.23 6.02
N SER A 19 5.84 -1.89 4.90
CA SER A 19 4.81 -2.36 3.97
C SER A 19 3.96 -3.50 4.57
N HIS A 20 4.58 -4.41 5.30
CA HIS A 20 3.89 -5.54 5.90
C HIS A 20 3.05 -5.13 7.12
N ASP A 21 3.55 -4.18 7.92
CA ASP A 21 2.80 -3.66 9.08
C ASP A 21 1.55 -2.90 8.65
N TYR A 22 1.66 -2.07 7.61
CA TYR A 22 0.50 -1.39 7.04
C TYR A 22 -0.49 -2.36 6.39
N LEU A 23 0.00 -3.33 5.61
CA LEU A 23 -0.86 -4.36 5.02
C LEU A 23 -1.63 -5.14 6.09
N LYS A 24 -0.93 -5.59 7.15
CA LYS A 24 -1.53 -6.30 8.28
C LYS A 24 -2.59 -5.44 8.97
N LYS A 25 -2.32 -4.14 9.20
CA LYS A 25 -3.29 -3.21 9.77
C LYS A 25 -4.51 -3.03 8.87
N THR A 26 -4.35 -2.86 7.56
CA THR A 26 -5.46 -2.72 6.61
C THR A 26 -6.35 -3.95 6.58
N LEU A 27 -5.75 -5.15 6.51
CA LEU A 27 -6.51 -6.41 6.41
C LEU A 27 -7.22 -6.82 7.71
N THR A 28 -6.74 -6.36 8.87
CA THR A 28 -7.32 -6.69 10.19
C THR A 28 -8.22 -5.59 10.74
N ALA A 29 -8.36 -4.47 10.04
CA ALA A 29 -9.18 -3.35 10.49
C ALA A 29 -10.68 -3.70 10.45
N ARG A 30 -11.39 -3.36 11.53
CA ARG A 30 -12.85 -3.57 11.65
C ARG A 30 -13.65 -2.44 11.02
N VAL A 31 -13.29 -2.04 9.81
CA VAL A 31 -13.96 -0.92 9.10
C VAL A 31 -15.41 -1.25 8.77
N TYR A 32 -15.72 -2.53 8.55
CA TYR A 32 -17.06 -3.00 8.17
C TYR A 32 -18.06 -3.06 9.33
N ASP A 33 -17.63 -2.79 10.56
CA ASP A 33 -18.55 -2.59 11.69
C ASP A 33 -19.46 -1.38 11.45
N VAL A 34 -19.01 -0.42 10.64
CA VAL A 34 -19.74 0.83 10.31
C VAL A 34 -19.80 1.13 8.81
N ALA A 35 -18.78 0.75 8.04
CA ALA A 35 -18.72 0.98 6.60
C ALA A 35 -19.30 -0.20 5.82
N ARG A 36 -19.72 0.07 4.58
CA ARG A 36 -19.99 -0.97 3.59
C ARG A 36 -19.00 -0.84 2.44
N GLU A 37 -18.72 -1.93 1.75
CA GLU A 37 -18.05 -1.86 0.46
C GLU A 37 -18.93 -1.08 -0.53
N THR A 38 -18.34 -0.15 -1.26
CA THR A 38 -19.04 0.69 -2.24
C THR A 38 -18.84 0.14 -3.64
N GLU A 39 -19.87 0.20 -4.47
CA GLU A 39 -19.80 -0.20 -5.87
C GLU A 39 -18.65 0.48 -6.61
N LEU A 40 -17.92 -0.30 -7.43
CA LEU A 40 -16.88 0.21 -8.30
C LEU A 40 -17.41 0.30 -9.73
N GLU A 41 -18.04 1.44 -10.05
CA GLU A 41 -18.65 1.66 -11.35
C GLU A 41 -17.66 2.15 -12.40
N ARG A 42 -17.73 1.56 -13.59
CA ARG A 42 -16.99 2.05 -14.75
C ARG A 42 -17.62 3.35 -15.25
N ALA A 43 -16.80 4.35 -15.54
CA ALA A 43 -17.24 5.62 -16.14
C ALA A 43 -17.02 5.61 -17.68
N PRO A 44 -17.94 5.07 -18.51
CA PRO A 44 -17.68 4.77 -19.92
C PRO A 44 -17.27 6.00 -20.73
N ASN A 45 -17.98 7.13 -20.56
CA ASN A 45 -17.72 8.37 -21.29
C ASN A 45 -16.38 9.00 -20.87
N LEU A 46 -16.00 8.90 -19.59
CA LEU A 46 -14.71 9.39 -19.11
C LEU A 46 -13.56 8.48 -19.56
N SER A 47 -13.72 7.17 -19.41
CA SER A 47 -12.71 6.20 -19.83
C SER A 47 -12.44 6.25 -21.33
N ALA A 48 -13.46 6.53 -22.16
CA ALA A 48 -13.29 6.66 -23.60
C ALA A 48 -12.40 7.84 -24.01
N ARG A 49 -12.29 8.90 -23.18
CA ARG A 49 -11.48 10.10 -23.47
C ARG A 49 -9.97 9.87 -23.40
N LEU A 50 -9.53 8.81 -22.71
CA LEU A 50 -8.12 8.52 -22.47
C LEU A 50 -7.52 7.56 -23.51
N ARG A 51 -8.27 7.24 -24.57
CA ARG A 51 -7.82 6.36 -25.66
C ARG A 51 -7.11 7.15 -26.74
#